data_AF-A0A1W9UE46-F1
#
_entry.id   AF-A0A1W9UE46-F1
#
_cell.length_a   1.000
_cell.length_b   1.000
_cell.length_c   1.000
_cell.angle_alpha   90.00
_cell.angle_beta   90.00
_cell.angle_gamma   90.00
#
_symmetry.space_group_name_H-M   'P 1'
#
loop_
_entity.id
_entity.type
_entity.pdbx_description
1 polymer ?
#
loop_
_entity_poly.entity_id
_entity_poly.type
_entity_poly.pdbx_seq_one_letter_code
_entity_poly.pdbx_strand_id
1 'polypeptide(L)'
;MVPIAVTSEWEKLAEKKKIQICRLCAQQQPLIFERWITAAGVKRFRPESVIKRKAGSAALLDAALFRAEDGNLAADLLVGYFTGMDAQINNKYLELLKRCDNEDNETKLNIYAQLAVIYQDSPVIDLYLATALWIEEFDEQEIETVRKLAAEMEG
;
A
#
# COMPACT_ATOMS: atom_id res chain seq x y z
N MET A 1 9.67 -3.77 11.25
CA MET A 1 10.36 -4.24 10.02
C MET A 1 9.31 -4.41 8.94
N VAL A 2 9.58 -3.99 7.71
CA VAL A 2 8.61 -4.11 6.60
C VAL A 2 8.50 -5.58 6.15
N PRO A 3 7.30 -6.16 6.06
CA PRO A 3 7.13 -7.51 5.52
C PRO A 3 7.60 -7.65 4.07
N ILE A 4 8.07 -8.85 3.72
CA ILE A 4 8.55 -9.14 2.36
C ILE A 4 7.40 -8.98 1.36
N ALA A 5 6.20 -9.45 1.70
CA ALA A 5 5.00 -9.26 0.89
C ALA A 5 4.79 -7.78 0.49
N VAL A 6 4.87 -6.83 1.43
CA VAL A 6 4.66 -5.40 1.14
C VAL A 6 5.68 -4.88 0.13
N THR A 7 6.95 -5.23 0.31
CA THR A 7 8.03 -4.81 -0.60
C THR A 7 7.86 -5.43 -1.98
N SER A 8 7.54 -6.72 -2.04
CA SER A 8 7.31 -7.46 -3.28
C SER A 8 6.14 -6.90 -4.08
N GLU A 9 5.00 -6.65 -3.43
CA GLU A 9 3.83 -6.10 -4.13
C GLU A 9 4.05 -4.65 -4.59
N TRP A 10 4.83 -3.85 -3.85
CA TRP A 10 5.27 -2.54 -4.34
C TRP A 10 6.15 -2.66 -5.59
N GLU A 11 7.10 -3.60 -5.60
CA GLU A 11 8.01 -3.78 -6.74
C GLU A 11 7.28 -4.21 -8.02
N LYS A 12 6.21 -5.01 -7.90
CA LYS A 12 5.36 -5.41 -9.03
C LYS A 12 4.54 -4.27 -9.62
N LEU A 13 4.32 -3.16 -8.90
CA LEU A 13 3.60 -2.02 -9.42
C LEU A 13 4.27 -1.47 -10.67
N ALA A 14 3.49 -1.28 -11.73
CA ALA A 14 3.94 -0.54 -12.89
C ALA A 14 4.41 0.87 -12.48
N GLU A 15 5.51 1.35 -13.08
CA GLU A 15 6.11 2.64 -12.74
C GLU A 15 5.12 3.80 -12.88
N LYS A 16 4.16 3.71 -13.82
CA LYS A 16 3.05 4.67 -13.94
C LYS A 16 2.23 4.80 -12.65
N LYS A 17 1.97 3.70 -11.95
CA LYS A 17 1.24 3.68 -10.68
C LYS A 17 2.10 4.26 -9.55
N LYS A 18 3.39 3.91 -9.48
CA LYS A 18 4.33 4.53 -8.52
C LYS A 18 4.45 6.05 -8.71
N ILE A 19 4.48 6.53 -9.96
CA ILE A 19 4.44 7.97 -10.27
C ILE A 19 3.12 8.61 -9.79
N GLN A 20 1.99 7.93 -9.95
CA GLN A 20 0.70 8.42 -9.43
C GLN A 20 0.73 8.55 -7.91
N ILE A 21 1.20 7.52 -7.19
CA ILE A 21 1.33 7.54 -5.72
C ILE A 21 2.26 8.68 -5.29
N CYS A 22 3.41 8.81 -5.96
CA CYS A 22 4.37 9.89 -5.72
C CYS A 22 3.74 11.28 -5.87
N ARG A 23 2.97 11.48 -6.95
CA ARG A 23 2.24 12.74 -7.19
C ARG A 23 1.18 13.01 -6.13
N LEU A 24 0.36 12.02 -5.79
CA LEU A 24 -0.67 12.16 -4.77
C LEU A 24 -0.05 12.50 -3.41
N CYS A 25 1.03 11.82 -3.04
CA CYS A 25 1.76 12.08 -1.81
C CYS A 25 2.33 13.50 -1.77
N ALA A 26 2.98 13.95 -2.86
CA ALA A 26 3.48 15.31 -2.96
C ALA A 26 2.39 16.39 -2.82
N GLN A 27 1.18 16.11 -3.31
CA GLN A 27 0.07 17.07 -3.31
C GLN A 27 -0.73 17.08 -2.01
N GLN A 28 -1.00 15.91 -1.45
CA GLN A 28 -1.96 15.74 -0.35
C GLN A 28 -1.28 15.44 0.99
N GLN A 29 -0.06 14.89 0.96
CA GLN A 29 0.71 14.52 2.14
C GLN A 29 2.16 15.08 2.05
N PRO A 30 2.33 16.41 1.90
CA PRO A 30 3.63 17.01 1.59
C PRO A 30 4.70 16.72 2.65
N LEU A 31 4.32 16.52 3.92
CA LEU A 31 5.25 16.16 5.00
C LEU A 31 5.80 14.74 4.84
N ILE A 32 4.94 13.77 4.47
CA ILE A 32 5.39 12.40 4.16
C ILE A 32 6.28 12.41 2.93
N PHE A 33 5.90 13.18 1.91
CA PHE A 33 6.69 13.31 0.69
C PHE A 33 8.07 13.93 0.97
N GLU A 34 8.14 14.97 1.81
CA GLU A 34 9.41 15.58 2.21
C GLU A 34 10.31 14.59 2.95
N ARG A 35 9.76 13.81 3.90
CA ARG A 35 10.50 12.74 4.57
C ARG A 35 11.04 11.73 3.56
N TRP A 36 10.22 11.33 2.60
CA TRP A 36 10.61 10.36 1.58
C TRP A 36 11.78 10.85 0.70
N ILE A 37 11.72 12.08 0.20
CA ILE A 37 12.81 12.65 -0.61
C ILE A 37 14.07 12.94 0.21
N THR A 38 13.92 13.20 1.52
CA THR A 38 15.02 13.36 2.47
C THR A 38 15.76 12.04 2.62
N ALA A 39 15.03 10.97 2.94
CA ALA A 39 15.58 9.64 3.12
C ALA A 39 16.24 9.10 1.83
N ALA A 40 15.67 9.42 0.66
CA ALA A 40 16.25 9.06 -0.63
C ALA A 40 17.46 9.91 -1.04
N GLY A 41 17.80 10.97 -0.31
CA GLY A 41 18.92 11.86 -0.65
C GLY A 41 18.71 12.66 -1.95
N VAL A 42 17.46 12.87 -2.37
CA VAL A 42 17.11 13.52 -3.65
C VAL A 42 16.61 14.96 -3.50
N LYS A 43 16.78 15.60 -2.33
CA LYS A 43 16.36 17.01 -2.12
C LYS A 43 16.92 18.00 -3.15
N ARG A 44 18.12 17.74 -3.68
CA ARG A 44 18.78 18.59 -4.70
C ARG A 44 18.18 18.46 -6.10
N PHE A 45 17.30 17.50 -6.33
CA PHE A 45 16.69 17.27 -7.63
C PHE A 45 15.53 18.25 -7.83
N ARG A 46 15.24 18.58 -9.09
CA ARG A 46 14.06 19.39 -9.41
C ARG A 46 12.80 18.65 -8.91
N PRO A 47 11.88 19.31 -8.18
CA PRO A 47 10.69 18.65 -7.62
C PRO A 47 9.89 17.85 -8.64
N GLU A 48 9.68 18.42 -9.83
CA GLU A 48 8.99 17.71 -10.91
C GLU A 48 9.68 16.43 -11.36
N SER A 49 11.02 16.40 -11.38
CA SER A 49 11.77 15.21 -11.76
C SER A 49 11.60 14.10 -10.73
N VAL A 50 11.56 14.45 -9.43
CA VAL A 50 11.34 13.50 -8.33
C VAL A 50 9.91 12.97 -8.35
N ILE A 51 8.93 13.85 -8.51
CA ILE A 51 7.51 13.47 -8.63
C ILE A 51 7.29 12.55 -9.83
N LYS A 52 7.94 12.85 -10.97
CA LYS A 52 7.90 12.02 -12.18
C LYS A 52 8.86 10.83 -12.13
N ARG A 53 9.57 10.63 -11.00
CA ARG A 53 10.52 9.53 -10.75
C ARG A 53 11.61 9.38 -11.82
N LYS A 54 12.06 10.50 -12.38
CA LYS A 54 13.06 10.59 -13.46
C LYS A 54 14.49 10.73 -12.94
N ALA A 55 15.45 10.65 -13.86
CA ALA A 55 16.88 10.90 -13.59
C ALA A 55 17.47 10.06 -12.44
N GLY A 56 17.03 8.79 -12.31
CA GLY A 56 17.52 7.87 -11.29
C GLY A 56 16.86 8.01 -9.92
N SER A 57 15.91 8.94 -9.74
CA SER A 57 15.18 9.09 -8.47
C SER A 57 14.27 7.91 -8.13
N ALA A 58 13.77 7.16 -9.13
CA ALA A 58 12.88 6.01 -8.90
C ALA A 58 13.49 4.96 -7.95
N ALA A 59 14.69 4.46 -8.28
CA ALA A 59 15.36 3.44 -7.48
C ALA A 59 15.76 3.96 -6.08
N LEU A 60 16.15 5.24 -5.99
CA LEU A 60 16.48 5.87 -4.71
C LEU A 60 15.25 6.01 -3.82
N LEU A 61 14.11 6.40 -4.38
CA LEU A 61 12.84 6.49 -3.66
C LEU A 61 12.38 5.10 -3.20
N ASP A 62 12.41 4.09 -4.07
CA ASP A 62 12.00 2.73 -3.71
C ASP A 62 12.89 2.14 -2.60
N ALA A 63 14.22 2.30 -2.71
CA ALA A 63 15.14 1.84 -1.68
C ALA A 63 14.96 2.58 -0.34
N ALA A 64 14.69 3.88 -0.37
CA ALA A 64 14.48 4.68 0.83
C ALA A 64 13.17 4.36 1.52
N LEU A 65 12.11 4.07 0.75
CA LEU A 65 10.77 3.82 1.28
C LEU A 65 10.78 2.73 2.36
N PHE A 66 11.47 1.63 2.09
CA PHE A 66 11.48 0.45 2.96
C PHE A 66 12.65 0.38 3.95
N ARG A 67 13.68 1.21 3.79
CA ARG A 67 14.85 1.25 4.69
C ARG A 67 14.80 2.39 5.70
N ALA A 68 14.07 3.45 5.40
CA ALA A 68 14.01 4.61 6.29
C ALA A 68 13.17 4.30 7.53
N GLU A 69 13.64 4.81 8.67
CA GLU A 69 12.85 4.85 9.91
C GLU A 69 12.28 3.47 10.31
N ASP A 70 13.07 2.40 10.12
CA ASP A 70 12.71 1.01 10.41
C ASP A 70 11.40 0.52 9.75
N GLY A 71 11.00 1.17 8.64
CA GLY A 71 9.78 0.88 7.89
C GLY A 71 8.64 1.86 8.15
N ASN A 72 8.74 2.76 9.12
CA ASN A 72 7.67 3.70 9.45
C ASN A 72 7.32 4.63 8.28
N LEU A 73 8.31 4.98 7.45
CA LEU A 73 8.04 5.76 6.23
C LEU A 73 7.14 5.00 5.24
N ALA A 74 7.36 3.69 5.08
CA ALA A 74 6.52 2.85 4.23
C ALA A 74 5.11 2.73 4.82
N ALA A 75 4.99 2.50 6.13
CA ALA A 75 3.70 2.45 6.80
C ALA A 75 2.92 3.76 6.60
N ASP A 76 3.52 4.91 6.93
CA ASP A 76 2.89 6.22 6.79
C ASP A 76 2.44 6.50 5.35
N LEU A 77 3.30 6.21 4.36
CA LEU A 77 2.97 6.42 2.95
C LEU A 77 1.79 5.54 2.52
N LEU A 78 1.85 4.23 2.81
CA LEU A 78 0.86 3.27 2.34
C LEU A 78 -0.47 3.43 3.08
N VAL A 79 -0.45 3.64 4.39
CA VAL A 79 -1.65 3.98 5.18
C VAL A 79 -2.26 5.27 4.66
N GLY A 80 -1.45 6.32 4.49
CA GLY A 80 -1.93 7.60 3.95
C GLY A 80 -2.50 7.46 2.54
N TYR A 81 -1.92 6.57 1.73
CA TYR A 81 -2.42 6.27 0.39
C TYR A 81 -3.81 5.61 0.44
N PHE A 82 -3.93 4.52 1.18
CA PHE A 82 -5.16 3.71 1.20
C PHE A 82 -6.27 4.28 2.07
N THR A 83 -5.99 5.16 3.03
CA THR A 83 -7.04 5.75 3.90
C THR A 83 -7.39 7.18 3.55
N GLY A 84 -6.57 7.85 2.73
CA GLY A 84 -6.76 9.25 2.36
C GLY A 84 -6.67 9.51 0.85
N MET A 85 -5.49 9.28 0.27
CA MET A 85 -5.19 9.77 -1.09
C MET A 85 -5.97 9.05 -2.19
N ASP A 86 -6.17 7.74 -2.03
CA ASP A 86 -6.89 6.86 -2.95
C ASP A 86 -7.66 5.81 -2.13
N ALA A 87 -8.61 6.30 -1.34
CA ALA A 87 -9.26 5.53 -0.28
C ALA A 87 -10.33 4.54 -0.77
N GLN A 88 -10.43 4.28 -2.07
CA GLN A 88 -11.54 3.51 -2.64
C GLN A 88 -11.66 2.11 -2.04
N ILE A 89 -10.54 1.38 -1.93
CA ILE A 89 -10.52 0.01 -1.39
C ILE A 89 -10.83 0.03 0.11
N ASN A 90 -10.22 0.95 0.87
CA ASN A 90 -10.46 1.07 2.31
C ASN A 90 -11.90 1.50 2.63
N ASN A 91 -12.49 2.39 1.84
CA ASN A 91 -13.89 2.76 2.01
C ASN A 91 -14.82 1.55 1.79
N LYS A 92 -14.48 0.66 0.85
CA LYS A 92 -15.21 -0.59 0.65
C LYS A 92 -15.01 -1.57 1.79
N TYR A 93 -13.79 -1.68 2.33
CA TYR A 93 -13.51 -2.43 3.56
C TYR A 93 -14.43 -1.98 4.70
N LEU A 94 -14.47 -0.67 4.99
CA LEU A 94 -15.32 -0.11 6.04
C LEU A 94 -16.82 -0.30 5.77
N GLU A 95 -17.24 -0.29 4.50
CA GLU A 95 -18.63 -0.56 4.12
C GLU A 95 -19.01 -2.02 4.40
N LEU A 96 -18.12 -2.98 4.09
CA LEU A 96 -18.33 -4.39 4.35
C LEU A 96 -18.30 -4.69 5.86
N LEU A 97 -17.35 -4.11 6.59
CA LEU A 97 -17.23 -4.27 8.04
C LEU A 97 -18.50 -3.83 8.78
N LYS A 98 -19.11 -2.70 8.37
CA LYS A 98 -20.37 -2.20 8.95
C LYS A 98 -21.57 -3.13 8.75
N ARG A 99 -21.50 -4.09 7.82
CA ARG A 99 -22.57 -5.05 7.56
C ARG A 99 -22.41 -6.34 8.36
N CYS A 100 -21.26 -6.52 9.02
CA CYS A 100 -20.99 -7.67 9.87
C CYS A 100 -21.43 -7.38 11.30
N ASP A 101 -21.91 -8.42 11.98
CA ASP A 101 -22.37 -8.33 13.38
C ASP A 101 -21.21 -8.38 14.40
N ASN A 102 -20.00 -8.70 13.95
CA ASN A 102 -18.77 -8.73 14.76
C ASN A 102 -17.54 -8.33 13.91
N GLU A 103 -16.39 -8.15 14.58
CA GLU A 103 -15.10 -7.77 13.96
C GLU A 103 -13.99 -8.77 14.32
N ASP A 104 -14.35 -10.04 14.45
CA ASP A 104 -13.36 -11.09 14.72
C ASP A 104 -12.42 -11.33 13.52
N ASN A 105 -11.33 -12.07 13.75
CA ASN A 105 -10.30 -12.26 12.73
C ASN A 105 -10.86 -12.97 11.49
N GLU A 106 -11.73 -13.97 11.67
CA GLU A 106 -12.34 -14.71 10.58
C GLU A 106 -13.20 -13.79 9.69
N THR A 107 -13.97 -12.90 10.30
CA THR A 107 -14.78 -11.91 9.59
C THR A 107 -13.91 -10.94 8.80
N LYS A 108 -12.80 -10.46 9.39
CA LYS A 108 -11.85 -9.60 8.69
C LYS A 108 -11.20 -10.30 7.50
N LEU A 109 -10.74 -11.55 7.66
CA LEU A 109 -10.16 -12.34 6.57
C LEU A 109 -11.16 -12.56 5.43
N ASN A 110 -12.44 -12.82 5.76
CA ASN A 110 -13.52 -12.93 4.77
C ASN A 110 -13.79 -11.60 4.05
N ILE A 111 -13.73 -10.46 4.74
CA ILE A 111 -13.85 -9.14 4.10
C ILE A 111 -12.67 -8.90 3.15
N TYR A 112 -11.44 -9.19 3.57
CA TYR A 112 -10.26 -9.06 2.71
C TYR A 112 -10.33 -9.97 1.48
N ALA A 113 -10.87 -11.19 1.61
CA ALA A 113 -11.12 -12.08 0.48
C ALA A 113 -12.16 -11.48 -0.50
N GLN A 114 -13.26 -10.93 0.02
CA GLN A 114 -14.24 -10.22 -0.82
C GLN A 114 -13.61 -9.01 -1.54
N LEU A 115 -12.73 -8.25 -0.88
CA LEU A 115 -12.03 -7.13 -1.51
C LEU A 115 -11.11 -7.60 -2.62
N ALA A 116 -10.42 -8.74 -2.44
CA ALA A 116 -9.58 -9.34 -3.48
C ALA A 116 -10.39 -9.66 -4.74
N VAL A 117 -11.60 -10.20 -4.59
CA VAL A 117 -12.51 -10.49 -5.71
C VAL A 117 -13.06 -9.20 -6.34
N ILE A 118 -13.57 -8.26 -5.53
CA ILE A 118 -14.18 -7.01 -6.02
C ILE A 118 -13.15 -6.15 -6.79
N TYR A 119 -11.89 -6.18 -6.35
CA TYR A 119 -10.81 -5.38 -6.91
C TYR A 119 -9.74 -6.22 -7.61
N GLN A 120 -10.07 -7.39 -8.14
CA GLN A 120 -9.10 -8.30 -8.79
C GLN A 120 -8.30 -7.62 -9.92
N ASP A 121 -8.92 -6.68 -10.64
CA ASP A 121 -8.27 -5.92 -11.72
C ASP A 121 -7.51 -4.68 -11.22
N SER A 122 -7.57 -4.37 -9.92
CA SER A 122 -6.88 -3.22 -9.34
C SER A 122 -5.39 -3.52 -9.22
N PRO A 123 -4.50 -2.67 -9.75
CA PRO A 123 -3.06 -2.90 -9.67
C PRO A 123 -2.51 -2.78 -8.25
N VAL A 124 -3.31 -2.36 -7.27
CA VAL A 124 -2.88 -2.11 -5.89
C VAL A 124 -3.60 -2.98 -4.86
N ILE A 125 -4.45 -3.94 -5.28
CA ILE A 125 -5.18 -4.77 -4.33
C ILE A 125 -4.23 -5.65 -3.50
N ASP A 126 -3.26 -6.31 -4.13
CA ASP A 126 -2.28 -7.12 -3.39
C ASP A 126 -1.43 -6.27 -2.43
N LEU A 127 -1.03 -5.06 -2.85
CA LEU A 127 -0.32 -4.13 -1.99
C LEU A 127 -1.20 -3.65 -0.82
N TYR A 128 -2.50 -3.44 -1.05
CA TYR A 128 -3.46 -3.11 0.00
C TYR A 128 -3.55 -4.23 1.02
N LEU A 129 -3.74 -5.48 0.57
CA LEU A 129 -3.84 -6.65 1.46
C LEU A 129 -2.57 -6.85 2.29
N ALA A 130 -1.39 -6.77 1.65
CA ALA A 130 -0.12 -6.87 2.34
C ALA A 130 0.08 -5.75 3.36
N THR A 131 -0.34 -4.52 3.03
CA THR A 131 -0.26 -3.37 3.95
C THR A 131 -1.25 -3.52 5.10
N ALA A 132 -2.49 -3.92 4.84
CA ALA A 132 -3.56 -4.01 5.83
C ALA A 132 -3.24 -5.06 6.90
N LEU A 133 -2.78 -6.24 6.48
CA LEU A 133 -2.36 -7.31 7.40
C LEU A 133 -1.09 -6.93 8.18
N TRP A 134 -0.22 -6.12 7.58
CA TRP A 134 0.95 -5.58 8.28
C TRP A 134 0.57 -4.55 9.35
N ILE A 135 -0.26 -3.55 9.06
CA ILE A 135 -0.58 -2.47 10.02
C ILE A 135 -1.58 -2.89 11.10
N GLU A 136 -2.26 -4.03 10.90
CA GLU A 136 -3.02 -4.73 11.93
C GLU A 136 -2.21 -5.90 12.53
N GLU A 137 -0.90 -5.97 12.23
CA GLU A 137 0.15 -6.92 12.66
C GLU A 137 -0.34 -8.36 12.96
N PHE A 138 -0.94 -8.99 11.95
CA PHE A 138 -1.14 -10.43 11.89
C PHE A 138 -0.09 -11.09 10.96
N ASP A 139 -0.05 -12.44 10.93
CA ASP A 139 1.00 -13.22 10.27
C ASP A 139 0.96 -13.15 8.73
N GLU A 140 2.14 -13.11 8.09
CA GLU A 140 2.29 -13.17 6.61
C GLU A 140 1.59 -14.38 5.98
N GLN A 141 1.37 -15.45 6.76
CA GLN A 141 0.64 -16.65 6.36
C GLN A 141 -0.86 -16.40 6.10
N GLU A 142 -1.44 -15.38 6.72
CA GLU A 142 -2.86 -15.04 6.53
C GLU A 142 -3.14 -14.44 5.14
N ILE A 143 -2.12 -13.88 4.46
CA ILE A 143 -2.23 -13.47 3.05
C ILE A 143 -2.63 -14.66 2.18
N GLU A 144 -2.05 -15.83 2.43
CA GLU A 144 -2.39 -17.05 1.68
C GLU A 144 -3.81 -17.53 1.99
N THR A 145 -4.26 -17.38 3.24
CA THR A 145 -5.64 -17.69 3.65
C THR A 145 -6.64 -16.80 2.91
N VAL A 146 -6.40 -15.49 2.85
CA VAL A 146 -7.24 -14.54 2.10
C VAL A 146 -7.31 -14.94 0.61
N ARG A 147 -6.18 -15.31 0.01
CA ARG A 147 -6.13 -15.75 -1.40
C ARG A 147 -6.92 -17.03 -1.65
N LYS A 148 -6.84 -18.01 -0.73
CA LYS A 148 -7.62 -19.25 -0.82
C LYS A 148 -9.11 -18.96 -0.73
N LEU A 149 -9.53 -18.18 0.26
CA LEU A 149 -10.93 -17.77 0.43
C LEU A 149 -11.45 -17.02 -0.79
N ALA A 150 -10.66 -16.11 -1.37
CA ALA A 150 -11.05 -15.39 -2.58
C ALA A 150 -11.26 -16.34 -3.77
N ALA A 151 -10.36 -17.31 -3.97
CA ALA A 151 -10.49 -18.30 -5.03
C ALA A 151 -11.74 -19.20 -4.86
N GLU A 152 -12.11 -19.53 -3.63
CA GLU A 152 -13.35 -20.28 -3.33
C GLU A 152 -14.63 -19.46 -3.62
N MET A 153 -14.58 -18.13 -3.54
CA MET A 153 -15.71 -17.25 -3.87
C MET A 153 -15.94 -17.07 -5.38
N GLU A 154 -14.91 -17.30 -6.20
CA GLU A 154 -14.99 -17.21 -7.66
C GLU A 154 -15.37 -18.54 -8.34
N GLY A 155 -15.28 -19.66 -7.62
CA GLY A 155 -15.63 -21.01 -8.08
C GLY A 155 -17.10 -21.37 -7.91
#